data_AF-A0A2K3K3M8-F1
#
_entry.id   AF-A0A2K3K3M8-F1
#
_cell.length_a   1.000
_cell.length_b   1.000
_cell.length_c   1.000
_cell.angle_alpha   90.00
_cell.angle_beta   90.00
_cell.angle_gamma   90.00
#
_symmetry.space_group_name_H-M   'P 1'
#
loop_
_entity.id
_entity.type
_entity.pdbx_description
1 polymer ?
#
loop_
_entity_poly.entity_id
_entity_poly.type
_entity_poly.pdbx_seq_one_letter_code
_entity_poly.pdbx_strand_id
1 'polypeptide(L)'
;MEGVLGVRTYIPKTNKLDDFGVRWKRKFISDNPTLVDINLNIFGIWAYDATIALAMAIEKVGIGNTKFGYKLSEALSNTRFNGLSGDFKVVDGKLQTPIFEIINVIGHGEKRVGFWTPYKGLTKNLDTHDMSNNNIYSSSKNDIGSIIWPGYLYSIPKGWEIPTIGKKLKIGVPIKSNIFLKVEDNNYTEFLKVTYDHSTNTTQATGFCIDVFLAVLKILPYDLPHEFVPYANHEGQMAGTYDDLISQLYHG
;
A
#
# COMPACT_ATOMS: atom_id res chain seq x y z
N MET A 1 -10.79 5.81 -7.25
CA MET A 1 -9.39 5.81 -6.76
C MET A 1 -8.49 5.62 -7.97
N GLU A 2 -7.39 6.34 -8.08
CA GLU A 2 -6.49 6.22 -9.23
C GLU A 2 -5.10 5.81 -8.75
N GLY A 3 -4.64 4.61 -9.14
CA GLY A 3 -3.28 4.13 -8.89
C GLY A 3 -2.97 3.75 -7.44
N VAL A 4 -3.97 3.23 -6.72
CA VAL A 4 -3.81 2.78 -5.33
C VAL A 4 -3.50 1.28 -5.29
N LEU A 5 -2.52 0.89 -4.47
CA LEU A 5 -2.27 -0.52 -4.19
C LEU A 5 -3.09 -0.98 -2.98
N GLY A 6 -3.75 -2.12 -3.17
CA GLY A 6 -4.46 -2.84 -2.13
C GLY A 6 -3.92 -4.26 -2.00
N VAL A 7 -4.24 -4.88 -0.86
CA VAL A 7 -3.94 -6.27 -0.58
C VAL A 7 -5.22 -6.94 -0.10
N ARG A 8 -5.50 -8.15 -0.59
CA ARG A 8 -6.59 -8.99 -0.10
C ARG A 8 -6.16 -10.43 0.00
N THR A 9 -6.79 -11.21 0.87
CA THR A 9 -6.52 -12.65 0.94
C THR A 9 -6.91 -13.33 -0.38
N TYR A 10 -6.02 -14.19 -0.87
CA TYR A 10 -6.28 -15.06 -2.00
C TYR A 10 -7.25 -16.17 -1.59
N ILE A 11 -8.31 -16.33 -2.38
CA ILE A 11 -9.23 -17.46 -2.28
C ILE A 11 -9.20 -18.19 -3.62
N PRO A 12 -8.86 -19.49 -3.65
CA PRO A 12 -8.90 -20.27 -4.87
C PRO A 12 -10.30 -20.24 -5.49
N LYS A 13 -10.38 -19.85 -6.76
CA LYS A 13 -11.63 -19.96 -7.52
C LYS A 13 -11.90 -21.43 -7.81
N THR A 14 -12.94 -21.96 -7.20
CA THR A 14 -13.34 -23.36 -7.36
C THR A 14 -14.84 -23.45 -7.59
N ASN A 15 -15.27 -24.47 -8.34
CA ASN A 15 -16.70 -24.73 -8.54
C ASN A 15 -17.46 -24.94 -7.22
N LYS A 16 -16.78 -25.46 -6.18
CA LYS A 16 -17.35 -25.62 -4.83
C LYS A 16 -17.68 -24.27 -4.19
N LEU A 17 -16.79 -23.29 -4.33
CA LEU A 17 -17.01 -21.95 -3.81
C LEU A 17 -18.16 -21.23 -4.56
N ASP A 18 -18.20 -21.36 -5.88
CA ASP A 18 -19.26 -20.77 -6.70
C ASP A 18 -20.64 -21.37 -6.35
N ASP A 19 -20.73 -22.70 -6.26
CA ASP A 19 -21.96 -23.40 -5.84
C ASP A 19 -22.40 -22.98 -4.42
N PHE A 20 -21.45 -22.93 -3.48
CA PHE A 20 -21.74 -22.46 -2.12
C PHE A 20 -22.25 -21.03 -2.12
N GLY A 21 -21.61 -20.12 -2.88
CA GLY A 21 -22.02 -18.72 -2.97
C GLY A 21 -23.45 -18.56 -3.48
N VAL A 22 -23.84 -19.34 -4.51
CA VAL A 22 -25.22 -19.35 -5.03
C VAL A 22 -26.21 -19.86 -3.99
N ARG A 23 -25.92 -20.98 -3.33
CA ARG A 23 -26.79 -21.56 -2.29
C ARG A 23 -26.94 -20.62 -1.10
N TRP A 24 -25.84 -20.05 -0.63
CA TRP A 24 -25.81 -19.10 0.46
C TRP A 24 -26.64 -17.87 0.14
N LYS A 25 -26.45 -17.25 -1.03
CA LYS A 25 -27.19 -16.06 -1.45
C LYS A 25 -28.70 -16.32 -1.52
N ARG A 26 -29.10 -17.46 -2.10
CA ARG A 26 -30.51 -17.86 -2.17
C ARG A 26 -31.13 -18.01 -0.77
N LYS A 27 -30.45 -18.71 0.14
CA LYS A 27 -30.94 -18.93 1.51
C LYS A 27 -30.98 -17.62 2.31
N PHE A 28 -29.93 -16.80 2.22
CA PHE A 28 -29.83 -15.56 2.97
C PHE A 28 -30.93 -14.57 2.58
N ILE A 29 -31.20 -14.39 1.28
CA ILE A 29 -32.29 -13.52 0.78
C ILE A 29 -33.66 -14.05 1.24
N SER A 30 -33.87 -15.37 1.23
CA SER A 30 -35.10 -15.97 1.71
C SER A 30 -35.36 -15.67 3.19
N ASP A 31 -34.31 -15.63 4.01
CA ASP A 31 -34.43 -15.36 5.45
C ASP A 31 -34.43 -13.85 5.76
N ASN A 32 -33.95 -13.01 4.84
CA ASN A 32 -33.79 -11.56 5.00
C ASN A 32 -34.31 -10.81 3.76
N PRO A 33 -35.63 -10.79 3.51
CA PRO A 33 -36.20 -10.35 2.23
C PRO A 33 -36.04 -8.84 1.95
N THR A 34 -35.70 -8.03 2.95
CA THR A 34 -35.51 -6.57 2.81
C THR A 34 -34.11 -6.19 2.33
N LEU A 35 -33.15 -7.11 2.38
CA LEU A 35 -31.76 -6.85 1.98
C LEU A 35 -31.55 -7.23 0.51
N VAL A 36 -31.14 -6.25 -0.29
CA VAL A 36 -30.83 -6.41 -1.71
C VAL A 36 -29.33 -6.23 -1.91
N ASP A 37 -28.75 -7.03 -2.81
CA ASP A 37 -27.34 -6.97 -3.22
C ASP A 37 -26.30 -7.28 -2.14
N ILE A 38 -26.36 -8.49 -1.60
CA ILE A 38 -25.40 -8.99 -0.61
C ILE A 38 -24.42 -9.96 -1.28
N ASN A 39 -23.15 -9.79 -0.96
CA ASN A 39 -22.08 -10.67 -1.39
C ASN A 39 -21.48 -11.40 -0.19
N LEU A 40 -21.17 -12.69 -0.40
CA LEU A 40 -20.47 -13.49 0.59
C LEU A 40 -19.07 -12.90 0.81
N ASN A 41 -18.78 -12.47 2.03
CA ASN A 41 -17.47 -11.96 2.39
C ASN A 41 -16.53 -13.09 2.83
N ILE A 42 -15.25 -12.77 2.94
CA ILE A 42 -14.22 -13.73 3.36
C ILE A 42 -14.48 -14.35 4.74
N PHE A 43 -15.03 -13.58 5.68
CA PHE A 43 -15.33 -14.08 7.01
C PHE A 43 -16.40 -15.17 7.00
N GLY A 44 -17.39 -15.07 6.10
CA GLY A 44 -18.38 -16.13 5.90
C GLY A 44 -17.76 -17.42 5.36
N ILE A 45 -16.78 -17.30 4.45
CA ILE A 45 -16.04 -18.44 3.91
C ILE A 45 -15.20 -19.10 5.01
N TRP A 46 -14.48 -18.32 5.81
CA TRP A 46 -13.70 -18.85 6.94
C TRP A 46 -14.57 -19.47 8.02
N ALA A 47 -15.73 -18.88 8.32
CA ALA A 47 -16.67 -19.44 9.30
C ALA A 47 -17.20 -20.80 8.83
N TYR A 48 -17.49 -20.96 7.54
CA TYR A 48 -17.87 -22.24 6.97
C TYR A 48 -16.77 -23.29 7.17
N ASP A 49 -15.54 -22.99 6.74
CA ASP A 49 -14.42 -23.94 6.86
C ASP A 49 -14.12 -24.27 8.33
N ALA A 50 -14.14 -23.28 9.23
CA ALA A 50 -13.95 -23.50 10.66
C ALA A 50 -15.02 -24.42 11.26
N THR A 51 -16.28 -24.30 10.81
CA THR A 51 -17.38 -25.18 11.25
C THR A 51 -17.18 -26.61 10.77
N ILE A 52 -16.75 -26.79 9.52
CA ILE A 52 -16.39 -28.12 8.98
C ILE A 52 -15.24 -28.73 9.78
N ALA A 53 -14.21 -27.94 10.09
CA ALA A 53 -13.09 -28.40 10.89
C ALA A 53 -13.52 -28.88 12.28
N LEU A 54 -14.40 -28.12 12.93
CA LEU A 54 -14.97 -28.48 14.22
C LEU A 54 -15.79 -29.77 14.16
N ALA A 55 -16.64 -29.92 13.14
CA ALA A 55 -17.43 -31.13 12.94
C ALA A 55 -16.54 -32.36 12.77
N MET A 56 -15.53 -32.30 11.90
CA MET A 56 -14.56 -33.38 11.70
C MET A 56 -13.83 -33.76 12.99
N ALA A 57 -13.44 -32.76 13.79
CA ALA A 57 -12.76 -33.01 15.06
C ALA A 57 -13.68 -33.68 16.10
N ILE A 58 -14.94 -33.25 16.20
CA ILE A 58 -15.94 -33.85 17.10
C ILE A 58 -16.23 -35.30 16.70
N GLU A 59 -16.42 -35.57 15.41
CA GLU A 59 -16.63 -36.92 14.88
C GLU A 59 -15.45 -37.84 15.22
N LYS A 60 -14.22 -37.33 15.10
CA LYS A 60 -13.00 -38.09 15.43
C LYS A 60 -12.87 -38.42 16.92
N VAL A 61 -13.29 -37.53 17.81
CA VAL A 61 -13.14 -37.71 19.26
C VAL A 61 -14.26 -38.57 19.87
N GLY A 62 -15.47 -38.42 19.34
CA GLY A 62 -16.70 -38.98 19.88
C GLY A 62 -17.18 -38.26 21.15
N ILE A 63 -18.48 -37.97 21.22
CA ILE A 63 -19.08 -37.17 22.30
C ILE A 63 -19.00 -37.87 23.67
N GLY A 64 -18.93 -39.20 23.72
CA GLY A 64 -18.82 -39.99 24.95
C GLY A 64 -17.44 -40.04 25.60
N ASN A 65 -16.46 -39.26 25.13
CA ASN A 65 -15.09 -39.33 25.62
C ASN A 65 -14.94 -38.60 26.97
N THR A 66 -14.55 -39.31 28.03
CA THR A 66 -14.29 -38.69 29.37
C THR A 66 -13.18 -37.65 29.36
N LYS A 67 -12.42 -37.63 28.27
CA LYS A 67 -11.21 -36.86 28.02
C LYS A 67 -11.40 -35.91 26.82
N PHE A 68 -12.64 -35.45 26.62
CA PHE A 68 -13.10 -34.73 25.42
C PHE A 68 -12.30 -33.46 25.11
N GLY A 69 -12.08 -32.58 26.09
CA GLY A 69 -11.50 -31.25 25.84
C GLY A 69 -10.10 -31.29 25.19
N TYR A 70 -9.16 -32.04 25.76
CA TYR A 70 -7.82 -32.11 25.18
C TYR A 70 -7.78 -32.92 23.88
N LYS A 71 -8.59 -34.00 23.77
CA LYS A 71 -8.68 -34.79 22.53
C LYS A 71 -9.28 -33.96 21.40
N LEU A 72 -10.22 -33.07 21.69
CA LEU A 72 -10.80 -32.14 20.73
C LEU A 72 -9.75 -31.13 20.25
N SER A 73 -8.99 -30.54 21.18
CA SER A 73 -7.89 -29.63 20.82
C SER A 73 -6.84 -30.32 19.94
N GLU A 74 -6.46 -31.56 20.29
CA GLU A 74 -5.56 -32.39 19.50
C GLU A 74 -6.15 -32.74 18.12
N ALA A 75 -7.42 -33.13 18.05
CA ALA A 75 -8.11 -33.44 16.80
C ALA A 75 -8.21 -32.21 15.88
N LEU A 76 -8.56 -31.04 16.43
CA LEU A 76 -8.60 -29.77 15.71
C LEU A 76 -7.23 -29.39 15.15
N SER A 77 -6.18 -29.50 15.98
CA SER A 77 -4.81 -29.18 15.57
C SER A 77 -4.33 -30.06 14.41
N ASN A 78 -4.81 -31.32 14.37
CA ASN A 78 -4.51 -32.30 13.33
C ASN A 78 -5.48 -32.28 12.14
N THR A 79 -6.51 -31.44 12.16
CA THR A 79 -7.52 -31.39 11.09
C THR A 79 -6.94 -30.76 9.83
N ARG A 80 -7.08 -31.44 8.69
CA ARG A 80 -6.60 -31.01 7.37
C ARG A 80 -7.64 -31.40 6.33
N PHE A 81 -8.05 -30.46 5.49
CA PHE A 81 -8.93 -30.71 4.35
C PHE A 81 -8.86 -29.55 3.36
N ASN A 82 -9.39 -29.76 2.16
CA ASN A 82 -9.54 -28.70 1.16
C ASN A 82 -10.94 -28.08 1.30
N GLY A 83 -11.00 -26.90 1.90
CA GLY A 83 -12.19 -26.11 2.16
C GLY A 83 -12.50 -25.09 1.05
N LEU A 84 -13.45 -24.20 1.32
CA LEU A 84 -13.83 -23.13 0.40
C LEU A 84 -12.75 -22.06 0.26
N SER A 85 -11.97 -21.82 1.32
CA SER A 85 -10.84 -20.89 1.34
C SER A 85 -9.52 -21.50 0.83
N GLY A 86 -9.52 -22.77 0.42
CA GLY A 86 -8.34 -23.52 0.02
C GLY A 86 -7.95 -24.58 1.05
N ASP A 87 -6.66 -24.89 1.16
CA ASP A 87 -6.17 -25.90 2.09
C ASP A 87 -6.29 -25.41 3.53
N PHE A 88 -7.19 -26.03 4.28
CA PHE A 88 -7.42 -25.73 5.68
C PHE A 88 -6.41 -26.49 6.54
N LYS A 89 -5.67 -25.73 7.35
CA LYS A 89 -4.69 -26.25 8.29
C LYS A 89 -4.57 -25.31 9.49
N VAL A 90 -4.53 -25.91 10.67
CA VAL A 90 -4.26 -25.20 11.94
C VAL A 90 -2.80 -25.42 12.30
N VAL A 91 -2.06 -24.33 12.48
CA VAL A 91 -0.66 -24.28 12.92
C VAL A 91 -0.62 -23.45 14.20
N ASP A 92 -0.16 -24.05 15.30
CA ASP A 92 -0.05 -23.40 16.61
C ASP A 92 -1.35 -22.72 17.08
N GLY A 93 -2.49 -23.39 16.84
CA GLY A 93 -3.82 -22.88 17.20
C GLY A 93 -4.34 -21.74 16.31
N LYS A 94 -3.66 -21.41 15.22
CA LYS A 94 -4.06 -20.38 14.25
C LYS A 94 -4.30 -21.00 12.88
N LEU A 95 -5.19 -20.40 12.10
CA LEU A 95 -5.33 -20.75 10.68
C LEU A 95 -3.98 -20.49 9.99
N GLN A 96 -3.56 -21.40 9.11
CA GLN A 96 -2.38 -21.22 8.29
C GLN A 96 -2.39 -19.84 7.62
N THR A 97 -1.20 -19.21 7.56
CA THR A 97 -1.03 -17.88 7.01
C THR A 97 -1.57 -17.82 5.56
N PRO A 98 -2.53 -16.92 5.28
CA PRO A 98 -3.13 -16.85 3.97
C PRO A 98 -2.14 -16.29 2.94
N ILE A 99 -2.29 -16.75 1.71
CA ILE A 99 -1.69 -16.10 0.55
C ILE A 99 -2.41 -14.76 0.34
N PHE A 100 -1.68 -13.73 -0.04
CA PHE A 100 -2.28 -12.43 -0.36
C PHE A 100 -2.19 -12.14 -1.86
N GLU A 101 -3.27 -11.62 -2.44
CA GLU A 101 -3.28 -10.97 -3.75
C GLU A 101 -2.93 -9.50 -3.58
N ILE A 102 -2.04 -9.00 -4.45
CA ILE A 102 -1.73 -7.59 -4.57
C ILE A 102 -2.50 -7.05 -5.76
N ILE A 103 -3.33 -6.05 -5.52
CA ILE A 103 -4.20 -5.43 -6.52
C ILE A 103 -3.83 -3.97 -6.71
N ASN A 104 -3.89 -3.52 -7.94
CA ASN A 104 -3.80 -2.11 -8.32
C ASN A 104 -5.18 -1.60 -8.73
N VAL A 105 -5.71 -0.62 -8.02
CA VAL A 105 -7.05 -0.06 -8.21
C VAL A 105 -6.95 1.20 -9.08
N ILE A 106 -7.66 1.21 -10.20
CA ILE A 106 -7.58 2.25 -11.23
C ILE A 106 -9.00 2.61 -11.67
N GLY A 107 -9.43 3.83 -11.37
CA GLY A 107 -10.80 4.28 -11.62
C GLY A 107 -11.82 3.41 -10.88
N HIS A 108 -12.66 2.72 -11.64
CA HIS A 108 -13.66 1.76 -11.14
C HIS A 108 -13.19 0.30 -11.26
N GLY A 109 -12.00 0.05 -11.80
CA GLY A 109 -11.46 -1.28 -12.01
C GLY A 109 -10.34 -1.66 -11.05
N GLU A 110 -10.02 -2.94 -11.01
CA GLU A 110 -8.86 -3.49 -10.34
C GLU A 110 -8.05 -4.37 -11.29
N LYS A 111 -6.73 -4.35 -11.13
CA LYS A 111 -5.79 -5.23 -11.82
C LYS A 111 -4.95 -5.95 -10.79
N ARG A 112 -4.97 -7.28 -10.79
CA ARG A 112 -4.00 -8.05 -10.01
C ARG A 112 -2.60 -7.84 -10.56
N VAL A 113 -1.67 -7.48 -9.69
CA VAL A 113 -0.26 -7.28 -10.06
C VAL A 113 0.62 -8.37 -9.50
N GLY A 114 0.19 -9.11 -8.48
CA GLY A 114 0.95 -10.26 -8.01
C GLY A 114 0.36 -10.85 -6.75
N PHE A 115 1.19 -11.59 -6.04
CA PHE A 115 0.87 -12.27 -4.81
C PHE A 115 2.02 -12.13 -3.82
N TRP A 116 1.69 -12.26 -2.54
CA TRP A 116 2.66 -12.54 -1.50
C TRP A 116 2.36 -13.89 -0.88
N THR A 117 3.38 -14.70 -0.69
CA THR A 117 3.29 -15.97 0.03
C THR A 117 4.32 -16.00 1.16
N PRO A 118 4.02 -16.68 2.27
CA PRO A 118 4.94 -16.71 3.41
C PRO A 118 6.28 -17.40 3.10
N TYR A 119 6.34 -18.24 2.05
CA TYR A 119 7.53 -19.03 1.70
C TYR A 119 8.31 -18.50 0.48
N LYS A 120 7.67 -17.78 -0.46
CA LYS A 120 8.34 -17.19 -1.65
C LYS A 120 8.43 -15.65 -1.60
N GLY A 121 7.71 -15.00 -0.70
CA GLY A 121 7.58 -13.54 -0.71
C GLY A 121 6.75 -13.06 -1.91
N LEU A 122 7.20 -12.02 -2.60
CA LEU A 122 6.52 -11.45 -3.76
C LEU A 122 6.68 -12.33 -5.01
N THR A 123 5.56 -12.57 -5.71
CA THR A 123 5.56 -13.31 -6.98
C THR A 123 4.44 -12.86 -7.91
N LYS A 124 4.68 -12.94 -9.22
CA LYS A 124 3.72 -12.52 -10.24
C LYS A 124 2.61 -13.55 -10.43
N ASN A 125 2.96 -14.82 -10.33
CA ASN A 125 2.06 -15.95 -10.57
C ASN A 125 2.11 -16.91 -9.38
N LEU A 126 0.95 -17.38 -8.95
CA LEU A 126 0.87 -18.48 -7.99
C LEU A 126 1.07 -19.80 -8.71
N ASP A 127 2.17 -20.47 -8.42
CA ASP A 127 2.27 -21.91 -8.63
C ASP A 127 2.01 -22.62 -7.30
N THR A 128 0.82 -23.23 -7.19
CA THR A 128 0.41 -23.97 -5.99
C THR A 128 1.07 -25.35 -5.89
N HIS A 129 1.69 -25.85 -6.97
CA HIS A 129 2.40 -27.13 -6.96
C HIS A 129 3.86 -27.00 -6.50
N ASP A 130 4.43 -25.80 -6.60
CA ASP A 130 5.81 -25.52 -6.22
C ASP A 130 5.90 -24.66 -4.93
N MET A 131 5.14 -25.03 -3.90
CA MET A 131 5.29 -24.48 -2.54
C MET A 131 6.39 -25.18 -1.75
N SER A 132 7.51 -25.52 -2.41
CA SER A 132 8.66 -26.15 -1.76
C SER A 132 9.52 -25.10 -1.03
N ASN A 133 10.04 -25.46 0.15
CA ASN A 133 10.91 -24.62 0.99
C ASN A 133 12.30 -24.33 0.36
N ASN A 134 12.58 -24.82 -0.84
CA ASN A 134 13.89 -24.65 -1.51
C ASN A 134 13.96 -23.38 -2.37
N ASN A 135 12.91 -22.56 -2.37
CA ASN A 135 12.84 -21.38 -3.21
C ASN A 135 13.35 -20.13 -2.48
N ILE A 136 14.09 -19.28 -3.21
CA ILE A 136 14.64 -18.03 -2.70
C ILE A 136 13.48 -17.08 -2.39
N TYR A 137 13.38 -16.63 -1.13
CA TYR A 137 12.41 -15.61 -0.74
C TYR A 137 12.73 -14.28 -1.44
N SER A 138 11.75 -13.69 -2.13
CA SER A 138 11.93 -12.41 -2.80
C SER A 138 11.04 -11.31 -2.24
N SER A 139 11.62 -10.11 -2.10
CA SER A 139 10.90 -8.86 -1.84
C SER A 139 11.05 -7.88 -3.01
N SER A 140 11.53 -8.34 -4.16
CA SER A 140 11.80 -7.48 -5.32
C SER A 140 10.52 -7.01 -6.00
N LYS A 141 10.47 -5.72 -6.33
CA LYS A 141 9.41 -5.15 -7.18
C LYS A 141 9.37 -5.80 -8.56
N ASN A 142 10.49 -6.31 -9.06
CA ASN A 142 10.55 -6.92 -10.40
C ASN A 142 9.78 -8.25 -10.47
N ASP A 143 9.46 -8.84 -9.32
CA ASP A 143 8.72 -10.09 -9.24
C ASP A 143 7.21 -9.88 -9.20
N ILE A 144 6.73 -8.65 -9.30
CA ILE A 144 5.31 -8.32 -9.51
C ILE A 144 5.09 -7.67 -10.87
N GLY A 145 3.86 -7.77 -11.36
CA GLY A 145 3.41 -7.12 -12.59
C GLY A 145 3.43 -5.59 -12.50
N SER A 146 3.36 -4.97 -13.68
CA SER A 146 3.36 -3.51 -13.84
C SER A 146 2.24 -2.84 -13.02
N ILE A 147 2.63 -1.86 -12.20
CA ILE A 147 1.71 -0.98 -11.48
C ILE A 147 1.45 0.24 -12.36
N ILE A 148 0.19 0.65 -12.42
CA ILE A 148 -0.28 1.87 -13.08
C ILE A 148 -0.58 2.87 -11.98
N TRP A 149 0.16 3.97 -11.98
CA TRP A 149 0.08 5.04 -11.00
C TRP A 149 -0.97 6.09 -11.42
N PRO A 150 -1.35 7.03 -10.53
CA PRO A 150 -2.26 8.12 -10.89
C PRO A 150 -1.81 8.84 -12.17
N GLY A 151 -2.75 9.23 -13.02
CA GLY A 151 -2.43 9.81 -14.33
C GLY A 151 -1.99 8.81 -15.40
N TYR A 152 -2.28 7.51 -15.22
CA TYR A 152 -1.99 6.43 -16.18
C TYR A 152 -0.49 6.24 -16.47
N LEU A 153 0.36 6.53 -15.48
CA LEU A 153 1.80 6.40 -15.59
C LEU A 153 2.27 4.99 -15.21
N TYR A 154 3.23 4.46 -15.98
CA TYR A 154 3.92 3.19 -15.66
C TYR A 154 5.18 3.41 -14.82
N SER A 155 5.75 4.62 -14.89
CA SER A 155 6.84 5.05 -14.02
C SER A 155 6.31 5.39 -12.64
N ILE A 156 7.10 5.08 -11.61
CA ILE A 156 6.78 5.50 -10.24
C ILE A 156 6.80 7.04 -10.22
N PRO A 157 5.73 7.70 -9.77
CA PRO A 157 5.72 9.15 -9.62
C PRO A 157 6.85 9.58 -8.67
N LYS A 158 7.63 10.58 -9.08
CA LYS A 158 8.62 11.21 -8.20
C LYS A 158 7.89 11.83 -6.99
N GLY A 159 8.39 11.64 -5.78
CA GLY A 159 7.82 12.21 -4.55
C GLY A 159 6.83 11.32 -3.77
N TRP A 160 6.52 10.12 -4.26
CA TRP A 160 5.74 9.10 -3.52
C TRP A 160 6.62 8.14 -2.69
N GLU A 161 7.94 8.29 -2.77
CA GLU A 161 8.84 7.65 -1.81
C GLU A 161 8.69 8.37 -0.48
N ILE A 162 8.45 7.61 0.59
CA ILE A 162 8.66 8.13 1.95
C ILE A 162 10.13 8.55 1.99
N PRO A 163 10.44 9.84 2.27
CA PRO A 163 11.82 10.26 2.37
C PRO A 163 12.49 9.41 3.43
N THR A 164 13.44 8.58 3.00
CA THR A 164 14.29 7.85 3.94
C THR A 164 15.17 8.88 4.64
N ILE A 165 15.50 8.62 5.90
CA ILE A 165 16.18 9.56 6.84
C ILE A 165 17.42 10.26 6.23
N GLY A 166 18.02 9.73 5.15
CA GLY A 166 19.14 10.34 4.45
C GLY A 166 18.82 11.33 3.31
N LYS A 167 17.63 11.30 2.69
CA LYS A 167 17.34 12.12 1.48
C LYS A 167 16.31 13.21 1.79
N LYS A 168 16.77 14.46 1.89
CA LYS A 168 15.93 15.63 2.12
C LYS A 168 15.16 16.04 0.87
N LEU A 169 13.93 16.53 1.04
CA LEU A 169 13.19 17.22 0.00
C LEU A 169 13.89 18.53 -0.36
N LYS A 170 14.31 18.67 -1.61
CA LYS A 170 14.90 19.92 -2.13
C LYS A 170 13.81 20.83 -2.66
N ILE A 171 13.74 22.05 -2.12
CA ILE A 171 12.74 23.05 -2.50
C ILE A 171 13.47 24.18 -3.22
N GLY A 172 13.29 24.26 -4.54
CA GLY A 172 13.85 25.35 -5.34
C GLY A 172 13.20 26.69 -4.99
N VAL A 173 13.99 27.67 -4.58
CA VAL A 173 13.52 29.03 -4.26
C VAL A 173 14.12 30.06 -5.22
N PRO A 174 13.29 30.83 -5.95
CA PRO A 174 13.78 31.85 -6.87
C PRO A 174 14.48 32.98 -6.10
N ILE A 175 15.68 33.36 -6.54
CA ILE A 175 16.38 34.55 -6.04
C ILE A 175 16.07 35.72 -6.98
N LYS A 176 15.79 36.90 -6.43
CA LYS A 176 15.61 38.11 -7.22
C LYS A 176 16.93 38.49 -7.89
N SER A 177 16.91 38.74 -9.20
CA SER A 177 18.06 39.36 -9.88
C SER A 177 18.15 40.83 -9.48
N ASN A 178 19.31 41.24 -8.98
CA ASN A 178 19.58 42.62 -8.58
C ASN A 178 19.89 43.53 -9.81
N ILE A 179 19.88 42.99 -11.03
CA ILE A 179 20.54 43.64 -12.18
C ILE A 179 19.69 44.70 -12.89
N PHE A 180 18.36 44.67 -12.82
CA PHE A 180 17.54 45.77 -13.33
C PHE A 180 16.37 45.98 -12.40
N LEU A 181 16.51 46.97 -11.52
CA LEU A 181 15.50 47.97 -11.14
C LEU A 181 16.02 48.66 -9.87
N LYS A 182 16.78 49.75 -10.08
CA LYS A 182 16.79 50.86 -9.12
C LYS A 182 15.44 51.56 -9.22
N VAL A 183 14.40 50.95 -8.68
CA VAL A 183 13.11 51.60 -8.37
C VAL A 183 12.64 50.98 -7.05
N GLU A 184 12.27 51.83 -6.11
CA GLU A 184 11.95 51.55 -4.71
C GLU A 184 10.68 50.70 -4.48
N ASP A 185 10.34 49.75 -5.35
CA ASP A 185 9.12 48.95 -5.25
C ASP A 185 9.41 47.55 -4.66
N ASN A 186 9.58 47.51 -3.34
CA ASN A 186 9.62 46.29 -2.53
C ASN A 186 8.21 45.74 -2.28
N ASN A 187 7.62 44.98 -3.21
CA ASN A 187 6.21 44.56 -3.03
C ASN A 187 5.90 43.06 -3.02
N TYR A 188 6.90 42.17 -2.87
CA TYR A 188 6.63 40.73 -2.72
C TYR A 188 7.56 39.98 -1.75
N THR A 189 8.40 40.69 -0.98
CA THR A 189 9.24 40.03 0.06
C THR A 189 8.41 39.45 1.20
N GLU A 190 7.16 39.89 1.32
CA GLU A 190 6.13 39.36 2.20
C GLU A 190 5.78 37.92 1.83
N PHE A 191 5.79 37.59 0.53
CA PHE A 191 5.46 36.25 0.04
C PHE A 191 6.65 35.31 0.07
N LEU A 192 7.81 35.79 -0.40
CA LEU A 192 9.04 35.02 -0.41
C LEU A 192 10.27 35.94 -0.38
N LYS A 193 11.10 35.77 0.65
CA LYS A 193 12.40 36.40 0.81
C LYS A 193 13.46 35.31 0.98
N VAL A 194 14.42 35.31 0.06
CA VAL A 194 15.54 34.36 0.07
C VAL A 194 16.82 35.12 0.40
N THR A 195 17.53 34.66 1.41
CA THR A 195 18.86 35.18 1.79
C THR A 195 19.87 34.04 1.75
N TYR A 196 20.94 34.25 1.02
CA TYR A 196 22.05 33.31 0.94
C TYR A 196 23.16 33.75 1.89
N ASP A 197 23.49 32.90 2.86
CA ASP A 197 24.62 33.13 3.73
C ASP A 197 25.86 32.45 3.15
N HIS A 198 26.75 33.25 2.56
CA HIS A 198 28.02 32.79 1.98
C HIS A 198 28.97 32.20 3.03
N SER A 199 28.84 32.56 4.31
CA SER A 199 29.74 32.08 5.37
C SER A 199 29.40 30.67 5.84
N THR A 200 28.11 30.33 5.86
CA THR A 200 27.61 29.00 6.24
C THR A 200 27.24 28.14 5.04
N ASN A 201 27.27 28.71 3.82
CA ASN A 201 26.81 28.09 2.59
C ASN A 201 25.35 27.60 2.70
N THR A 202 24.52 28.33 3.46
CA THR A 202 23.12 27.99 3.70
C THR A 202 22.19 29.00 3.06
N THR A 203 21.04 28.51 2.61
CA THR A 203 19.96 29.34 2.08
C THR A 203 18.84 29.40 3.10
N GLN A 204 18.49 30.61 3.51
CA GLN A 204 17.31 30.85 4.32
C GLN A 204 16.21 31.43 3.44
N ALA A 205 15.04 30.80 3.50
CA ALA A 205 13.84 31.30 2.86
C ALA A 205 12.83 31.68 3.96
N THR A 206 12.19 32.83 3.81
CA THR A 206 11.17 33.36 4.73
C THR A 206 10.04 33.99 3.93
N GLY A 207 8.91 34.30 4.59
CA GLY A 207 7.73 34.90 3.96
C GLY A 207 6.52 33.97 3.97
N PHE A 208 5.37 34.49 3.58
CA PHE A 208 4.06 33.83 3.67
C PHE A 208 4.05 32.42 3.09
N CYS A 209 4.63 32.21 1.90
CA CYS A 209 4.66 30.89 1.26
C CYS A 209 5.45 29.87 2.10
N ILE A 210 6.53 30.32 2.74
CA ILE A 210 7.36 29.49 3.61
C ILE A 210 6.62 29.20 4.92
N ASP A 211 5.98 30.21 5.51
CA ASP A 211 5.22 30.04 6.75
C ASP A 211 4.05 29.08 6.58
N VAL A 212 3.31 29.16 5.47
CA VAL A 212 2.24 28.21 5.13
C VAL A 212 2.81 26.81 4.96
N PHE A 213 3.92 26.65 4.23
CA PHE A 213 4.58 25.36 4.05
C PHE A 213 5.00 24.75 5.41
N LEU A 214 5.69 25.52 6.25
CA LEU A 214 6.12 25.08 7.58
C LEU A 214 4.94 24.78 8.52
N ALA A 215 3.83 25.51 8.40
CA ALA A 215 2.61 25.22 9.15
C ALA A 215 1.98 23.88 8.73
N VAL A 216 1.97 23.56 7.43
CA VAL A 216 1.54 22.26 6.93
C VAL A 216 2.45 21.15 7.48
N LEU A 217 3.77 21.34 7.47
CA LEU A 217 4.71 20.35 8.00
C LEU A 217 4.44 19.99 9.47
N LYS A 218 4.03 20.96 10.29
CA LYS A 218 3.69 20.73 11.71
C LYS A 218 2.47 19.81 11.92
N ILE A 219 1.62 19.67 10.90
CA ILE A 219 0.38 18.87 10.97
C ILE A 219 0.55 17.51 10.30
N LEU A 220 1.60 17.33 9.49
CA LEU A 220 1.84 16.05 8.81
C LEU A 220 2.11 14.92 9.84
N PRO A 221 1.57 13.71 9.61
CA PRO A 221 1.76 12.58 10.52
C PRO A 221 3.15 11.93 10.42
N TYR A 222 4.08 12.55 9.70
CA TYR A 222 5.45 12.09 9.49
C TYR A 222 6.40 13.28 9.35
N ASP A 223 7.66 13.08 9.73
CA ASP A 223 8.71 14.07 9.55
C ASP A 223 9.07 14.20 8.06
N LEU A 224 9.27 15.43 7.59
CA LEU A 224 9.65 15.74 6.21
C LEU A 224 10.92 16.60 6.21
N PRO A 225 12.10 15.96 6.31
CA PRO A 225 13.37 16.67 6.19
C PRO A 225 13.44 17.39 4.84
N HIS A 226 13.69 18.69 4.86
CA HIS A 226 13.73 19.52 3.66
C HIS A 226 14.90 20.51 3.71
N GLU A 227 15.27 21.01 2.55
CA GLU A 227 16.23 22.09 2.39
C GLU A 227 15.79 23.04 1.26
N PHE A 228 16.03 24.33 1.46
CA PHE A 228 15.81 25.32 0.42
C PHE A 228 17.06 25.42 -0.45
N VAL A 229 16.87 25.28 -1.76
CA VAL A 229 17.94 25.36 -2.75
C VAL A 229 17.72 26.62 -3.59
N PRO A 230 18.68 27.56 -3.59
CA PRO A 230 18.55 28.80 -4.31
C PRO A 230 18.61 28.55 -5.82
N TYR A 231 17.65 29.09 -6.56
CA TYR A 231 17.70 29.09 -8.02
C TYR A 231 18.53 30.28 -8.51
N ALA A 232 19.86 30.14 -8.42
CA ALA A 232 20.81 31.16 -8.84
C ALA A 232 21.96 30.63 -9.70
N ASN A 233 22.47 31.52 -10.56
CA ASN A 233 23.68 31.33 -11.33
C ASN A 233 24.93 31.55 -10.45
N HIS A 234 26.12 31.37 -11.04
CA HIS A 234 27.40 31.56 -10.35
C HIS A 234 27.61 32.99 -9.80
N GLU A 235 26.85 33.97 -10.27
CA GLU A 235 26.89 35.37 -9.84
C GLU A 235 25.86 35.70 -8.76
N GLY A 236 25.12 34.69 -8.25
CA GLY A 236 24.10 34.87 -7.21
C GLY A 236 22.79 35.51 -7.69
N GLN A 237 22.57 35.58 -9.00
CA GLN A 237 21.35 36.09 -9.62
C GLN A 237 20.47 34.94 -10.10
N MET A 238 19.20 35.22 -10.39
CA MET A 238 18.25 34.23 -10.91
C MET A 238 18.84 33.44 -12.10
N ALA A 239 18.84 32.11 -12.01
CA ALA A 239 19.49 31.22 -12.99
C ALA A 239 18.73 31.03 -14.31
N GLY A 240 17.65 31.77 -14.51
CA GLY A 240 16.71 31.62 -15.63
C GLY A 240 15.36 32.23 -15.30
N THR A 241 14.33 31.88 -16.06
CA THR A 241 12.95 32.30 -15.81
C THR A 241 12.25 31.38 -14.80
N TYR A 242 11.04 31.76 -14.37
CA TYR A 242 10.20 30.88 -13.57
C TYR A 242 9.80 29.60 -14.33
N ASP A 243 9.57 29.69 -15.63
CA ASP A 243 9.24 28.52 -16.46
C ASP A 243 10.43 27.56 -16.55
N ASP A 244 11.66 28.10 -16.62
CA ASP A 244 12.88 27.28 -16.59
C ASP A 244 13.05 26.55 -15.24
N LEU A 245 12.75 27.23 -14.13
CA LEU A 245 12.74 26.60 -12.81
C LEU A 245 11.71 25.46 -12.73
N ILE A 246 10.49 25.68 -13.24
CA ILE A 246 9.45 24.64 -13.29
C ILE A 246 9.89 23.47 -14.18
N SER A 247 10.51 23.76 -15.31
CA SER A 247 11.03 22.74 -16.23
C SER A 247 12.13 21.89 -15.58
N GLN A 248 13.04 22.50 -14.81
CA GLN A 248 14.07 21.76 -14.06
C GLN A 248 13.46 20.80 -13.03
N LEU A 249 12.40 21.20 -12.33
CA LEU A 249 11.68 20.32 -11.41
C LEU A 249 11.09 19.10 -12.12
N TYR A 250 10.63 19.28 -13.36
CA TYR A 250 10.08 18.20 -14.17
C TYR A 250 11.17 17.21 -14.66
N HIS A 251 12.28 17.75 -15.16
CA HIS A 251 13.35 16.93 -15.75
C HIS A 251 14.25 16.26 -14.69
N GLY A 252 14.41 16.86 -13.51
CA GLY A 252 15.16 16.29 -12.38
C GLY A 252 16.65 16.61 -12.42
#